data_AF-A0A954CEI9-F1
#
_entry.id   AF-A0A954CEI9-F1
#
_cell.length_a   1.000
_cell.length_b   1.000
_cell.length_c   1.000
_cell.angle_alpha   90.00
_cell.angle_beta   90.00
_cell.angle_gamma   90.00
#
_symmetry.space_group_name_H-M   'P 1'
#
loop_
_entity.id
_entity.type
_entity.pdbx_description
1 polymer ?
#
loop_
_entity_poly.entity_id
_entity_poly.type
_entity_poly.pdbx_seq_one_letter_code
_entity_poly.pdbx_strand_id
1 'polypeptide(L)'
;IGWVSELIEVAGGIDVCADRREAAGARERIVPAEEVVAAAPDVILASWCGKKVRAEKIAARPGWQAIPAVANGRIVEIKSPLILQPGPAALTDGLDAVVAALHP
;
A
#
# COMPACT_ATOMS: atom_id res chain seq x y z
N ILE A 1 -9.80 0.21 -7.66
CA ILE A 1 -9.57 -0.25 -6.27
C ILE A 1 -9.54 0.95 -5.32
N GLY A 2 -10.43 1.94 -5.50
CA GLY A 2 -10.41 3.19 -4.73
C GLY A 2 -10.59 2.98 -3.22
N TRP A 3 -11.32 1.93 -2.83
CA TRP A 3 -11.57 1.61 -1.43
C TRP A 3 -10.29 1.40 -0.60
N VAL A 4 -9.15 1.00 -1.18
CA VAL A 4 -7.90 0.87 -0.41
C VAL A 4 -7.40 2.25 0.04
N SER A 5 -7.55 3.26 -0.82
CA SER A 5 -7.26 4.67 -0.51
C SER A 5 -8.16 5.15 0.62
N GLU A 6 -9.47 4.87 0.51
CA GLU A 6 -10.46 5.21 1.55
C GLU A 6 -10.15 4.54 2.90
N LEU A 7 -9.74 3.26 2.89
CA LEU A 7 -9.36 2.55 4.12
C LEU A 7 -8.11 3.16 4.77
N ILE A 8 -7.13 3.60 3.97
CA ILE A 8 -5.95 4.32 4.48
C ILE A 8 -6.41 5.61 5.17
N GLU A 9 -7.27 6.40 4.53
CA GLU A 9 -7.78 7.66 5.08
C GLU A 9 -8.61 7.45 6.35
N VAL A 10 -9.50 6.46 6.35
CA VAL A 10 -10.31 6.08 7.54
C VAL A 10 -9.44 5.64 8.70
N ALA A 11 -8.34 4.94 8.43
CA ALA A 11 -7.37 4.54 9.45
C ALA A 11 -6.44 5.69 9.91
N GLY A 12 -6.65 6.91 9.42
CA GLY A 12 -5.89 8.11 9.79
C GLY A 12 -4.59 8.31 9.02
N GLY A 13 -4.39 7.59 7.92
CA GLY A 13 -3.24 7.74 7.02
C GLY A 13 -3.51 8.72 5.88
N ILE A 14 -2.47 8.95 5.08
CA ILE A 14 -2.54 9.73 3.84
C ILE A 14 -2.12 8.81 2.69
N ASP A 15 -2.99 8.65 1.69
CA ASP A 15 -2.62 7.95 0.47
C ASP A 15 -1.78 8.87 -0.43
N VAL A 16 -0.48 8.57 -0.52
CA VAL A 16 0.46 9.32 -1.37
C VAL A 16 0.15 9.20 -2.87
N CYS A 17 -0.74 8.29 -3.27
CA CYS A 17 -1.19 8.06 -4.65
C CYS A 17 -2.68 8.45 -4.86
N ALA A 18 -3.25 9.26 -3.97
CA ALA A 18 -4.68 9.61 -3.97
C ALA A 18 -5.18 10.18 -5.31
N ASP A 19 -4.32 10.90 -6.04
CA ASP A 19 -4.61 11.48 -7.36
C ASP A 19 -4.92 10.44 -8.45
N ARG A 20 -4.42 9.21 -8.30
CA ARG A 20 -4.61 8.12 -9.27
C ARG A 20 -5.82 7.24 -8.98
N ARG A 21 -6.47 7.37 -7.82
CA ARG A 21 -7.56 6.45 -7.41
C ARG A 21 -8.77 6.49 -8.34
N GLU A 22 -9.05 7.64 -8.93
CA GLU A 22 -10.18 7.90 -9.84
C GLU A 22 -9.94 7.39 -11.27
N ALA A 23 -8.70 7.03 -11.60
CA ALA A 23 -8.37 6.55 -12.94
C ALA A 23 -9.09 5.21 -13.20
N ALA A 24 -9.81 5.10 -14.32
CA ALA A 24 -10.64 3.93 -14.62
C ALA A 24 -9.80 2.66 -14.86
N GLY A 25 -8.74 2.76 -15.65
CA GLY A 25 -7.91 1.62 -16.02
C GLY A 25 -6.78 1.31 -15.04
N ALA A 26 -6.33 0.06 -15.04
CA ALA A 26 -5.24 -0.39 -14.18
C ALA A 26 -3.87 0.17 -14.59
N ARG A 27 -3.68 0.51 -15.87
CA ARG A 27 -2.41 1.01 -16.38
C ARG A 27 -2.14 2.43 -15.90
N GLU A 28 -3.20 3.22 -15.81
CA GLU A 28 -3.22 4.61 -15.36
C GLU A 28 -2.97 4.74 -13.85
N ARG A 29 -3.07 3.62 -13.11
CA ARG A 29 -2.77 3.53 -11.68
C ARG A 29 -1.40 2.96 -11.38
N ILE A 30 -0.58 2.67 -12.40
CA ILE A 30 0.81 2.27 -12.21
C ILE A 30 1.59 3.51 -11.78
N VAL A 31 2.25 3.43 -10.63
CA VAL A 31 3.08 4.51 -10.09
C VAL A 31 4.55 4.25 -10.49
N PRO A 32 5.19 5.17 -11.22
CA PRO A 32 6.62 5.11 -11.51
C PRO A 32 7.47 5.04 -10.23
N ALA A 33 8.62 4.38 -10.30
CA ALA A 33 9.45 4.14 -9.12
C ALA A 33 9.98 5.44 -8.52
N GLU A 34 10.33 6.40 -9.36
CA GLU A 34 10.80 7.74 -9.03
C GLU A 34 9.75 8.57 -8.29
N GLU A 35 8.46 8.40 -8.62
CA GLU A 35 7.37 9.10 -7.94
C GLU A 35 7.16 8.54 -6.53
N VAL A 36 7.29 7.22 -6.34
CA VAL A 36 7.26 6.62 -5.00
C VAL A 36 8.44 7.11 -4.15
N VAL A 37 9.62 7.24 -4.74
CA VAL A 37 10.81 7.79 -4.06
C VAL A 37 10.57 9.25 -3.67
N ALA A 38 10.05 10.07 -4.59
CA ALA A 38 9.76 11.48 -4.34
C ALA A 38 8.66 11.69 -3.29
N ALA A 39 7.64 10.82 -3.27
CA ALA A 39 6.57 10.84 -2.29
C ALA A 39 7.04 10.43 -0.88
N ALA A 40 8.17 9.71 -0.77
CA ALA A 40 8.81 9.32 0.48
C ALA A 40 7.84 8.76 1.55
N PRO A 41 7.03 7.72 1.25
CA PRO A 41 6.05 7.20 2.20
C PRO A 41 6.68 6.61 3.46
N ASP A 42 5.99 6.78 4.59
CA ASP A 42 6.36 6.19 5.89
C ASP A 42 6.03 4.69 6.00
N VAL A 43 5.04 4.22 5.23
CA VAL A 43 4.57 2.82 5.19
C VAL A 43 4.28 2.41 3.76
N ILE A 44 4.63 1.17 3.39
CA ILE A 44 4.21 0.55 2.14
C ILE A 44 3.30 -0.64 2.46
N LEU A 45 2.02 -0.53 2.09
CA LEU A 45 1.07 -1.65 2.15
C LEU A 45 1.22 -2.50 0.89
N ALA A 46 1.64 -3.75 1.05
CA ALA A 46 1.87 -4.67 -0.04
C ALA A 46 0.84 -5.80 -0.03
N SER A 47 0.16 -6.02 -1.16
CA SER A 47 -0.81 -7.10 -1.30
C SER A 47 -0.76 -7.71 -2.69
N TRP A 48 -0.56 -9.03 -2.79
CA TRP A 48 -0.57 -9.77 -4.06
C TRP A 48 -1.65 -10.86 -4.05
N CYS A 49 -2.36 -10.98 -5.18
CA CYS A 49 -3.33 -12.07 -5.38
C CYS A 49 -2.58 -13.38 -5.68
N GLY A 50 -2.85 -14.44 -4.91
CA GLY A 50 -2.32 -15.78 -5.16
C GLY A 50 -0.81 -15.98 -4.96
N LYS A 51 -0.08 -14.99 -4.43
CA LYS A 51 1.37 -15.07 -4.13
C LYS A 51 1.70 -14.36 -2.84
N LYS A 52 2.70 -14.85 -2.10
CA LYS A 52 3.25 -14.17 -0.92
C LYS A 52 4.03 -12.93 -1.35
N VAL A 53 3.84 -11.82 -0.64
CA VAL A 53 4.68 -10.62 -0.80
C VAL A 53 6.15 -10.94 -0.53
N ARG A 54 7.03 -10.42 -1.38
CA ARG A 54 8.48 -10.46 -1.23
C ARG A 54 9.00 -9.07 -0.93
N ALA A 55 8.95 -8.68 0.34
CA ALA A 55 9.38 -7.36 0.80
C ALA A 55 10.85 -7.09 0.44
N GLU A 56 11.70 -8.13 0.46
CA GLU A 56 13.10 -8.06 0.08
C GLU A 56 13.29 -7.60 -1.38
N LYS A 57 12.39 -8.01 -2.29
CA LYS A 57 12.44 -7.57 -3.69
C LYS A 57 11.94 -6.14 -3.88
N ILE A 58 11.02 -5.70 -3.03
CA ILE A 58 10.53 -4.31 -3.03
C ILE A 58 11.64 -3.39 -2.53
N ALA A 59 12.28 -3.74 -1.40
CA ALA A 59 13.38 -3.00 -0.80
C ALA A 59 14.64 -2.95 -1.68
N ALA A 60 14.88 -3.99 -2.50
CA ALA A 60 16.02 -4.06 -3.40
C ALA A 60 15.89 -3.20 -4.68
N ARG A 61 14.76 -2.49 -4.87
CA ARG A 61 14.59 -1.60 -6.02
C ARG A 61 15.63 -0.47 -5.97
N PRO A 62 16.25 -0.09 -7.11
CA PRO A 62 17.23 0.99 -7.14
C PRO A 62 16.66 2.29 -6.57
N GLY A 63 17.39 2.93 -5.65
CA GLY A 63 17.01 4.19 -5.01
C GLY A 63 15.97 4.08 -3.90
N TRP A 64 15.31 2.92 -3.74
CA TRP A 64 14.26 2.75 -2.73
C TRP A 64 14.79 2.73 -1.30
N GLN A 65 16.09 2.56 -1.11
CA GLN A 65 16.74 2.62 0.21
C GLN A 65 16.59 4.00 0.88
N ALA A 66 16.32 5.05 0.09
CA ALA A 66 16.05 6.40 0.58
C ALA A 66 14.60 6.61 1.08
N ILE A 67 13.68 5.69 0.77
CA ILE A 67 12.28 5.79 1.20
C ILE A 67 12.18 5.45 2.69
N PRO A 68 11.52 6.27 3.54
CA PRO A 68 11.37 6.02 4.96
C PRO A 68 10.78 4.63 5.28
N ALA A 69 9.75 4.20 4.55
CA ALA A 69 9.17 2.87 4.71
C ALA A 69 10.19 1.74 4.49
N VAL A 70 11.12 1.89 3.56
CA VAL A 70 12.11 0.86 3.23
C VAL A 70 13.24 0.88 4.27
N ALA A 71 13.76 2.07 4.58
CA ALA A 71 14.83 2.26 5.56
C ALA A 71 14.45 1.74 6.95
N ASN A 72 13.18 1.92 7.35
CA ASN A 72 12.66 1.49 8.64
C ASN A 72 12.01 0.09 8.63
N GLY A 73 12.09 -0.65 7.52
CA GLY A 73 11.49 -1.98 7.42
C GLY A 73 9.95 -2.01 7.48
N ARG A 74 9.28 -0.89 7.18
CA ARG A 74 7.82 -0.72 7.16
C ARG A 74 7.17 -1.06 5.82
N ILE A 75 7.58 -2.19 5.23
CA ILE A 75 6.88 -2.82 4.11
C ILE A 75 5.98 -3.92 4.68
N VAL A 76 4.69 -3.64 4.82
CA VAL A 76 3.73 -4.50 5.52
C VAL A 76 2.88 -5.28 4.52
N GLU A 77 2.88 -6.61 4.64
CA GLU A 77 2.01 -7.46 3.83
C GLU A 77 0.59 -7.48 4.41
N ILE A 78 -0.41 -7.07 3.61
CA ILE A 78 -1.82 -7.33 3.89
C ILE A 78 -2.33 -8.38 2.90
N LYS A 79 -2.92 -9.46 3.40
CA LYS A 79 -3.36 -10.58 2.55
C LYS A 79 -4.47 -10.13 1.60
N SER A 80 -4.38 -10.57 0.35
CA SER A 80 -5.32 -10.15 -0.70
C SER A 80 -6.80 -10.42 -0.42
N PRO A 81 -7.20 -11.54 0.25
CA PRO A 81 -8.61 -11.73 0.64
C PRO A 81 -9.12 -10.67 1.63
N LEU A 82 -8.23 -9.99 2.35
CA LEU A 82 -8.60 -8.99 3.35
C LEU A 82 -8.76 -7.59 2.75
N ILE A 83 -8.04 -7.25 1.67
CA ILE A 83 -7.99 -5.85 1.20
C ILE A 83 -8.27 -5.65 -0.29
N LEU A 84 -8.11 -6.68 -1.13
CA LEU A 84 -8.26 -6.55 -2.59
C LEU A 84 -9.65 -6.94 -3.12
N GLN A 85 -10.58 -7.33 -2.24
CA GLN A 85 -11.97 -7.60 -2.60
C GLN A 85 -12.86 -6.57 -1.92
N PRO A 86 -13.79 -5.91 -2.64
CA PRO A 86 -14.79 -5.08 -2.02
C PRO A 86 -15.77 -5.99 -1.26
N GLY A 87 -15.81 -5.89 0.06
CA GLY A 87 -16.67 -6.73 0.89
C GLY A 87 -16.40 -6.59 2.39
N PRO A 88 -17.12 -7.34 3.24
CA PRO A 88 -17.03 -7.23 4.70
C PRO A 88 -15.60 -7.37 5.22
N ALA A 89 -14.80 -8.28 4.66
CA ALA A 89 -13.42 -8.48 5.07
C ALA A 89 -12.57 -7.21 4.96
N ALA A 90 -12.81 -6.35 3.95
CA ALA A 90 -12.09 -5.09 3.79
C ALA A 90 -12.45 -4.06 4.86
N LEU A 91 -13.67 -4.13 5.39
CA LEU A 91 -14.18 -3.22 6.42
C LEU A 91 -13.98 -3.76 7.85
N THR A 92 -13.57 -5.02 8.01
CA THR A 92 -13.23 -5.65 9.30
C THR A 92 -11.73 -5.94 9.35
N ASP A 93 -11.33 -7.18 9.15
CA ASP A 93 -9.96 -7.69 9.27
C ASP A 93 -8.97 -6.91 8.38
N GLY A 94 -9.43 -6.43 7.22
CA GLY A 94 -8.69 -5.57 6.32
C GLY A 94 -8.42 -4.20 6.91
N LEU A 95 -9.43 -3.53 7.46
CA LEU A 95 -9.27 -2.25 8.13
C LEU A 95 -8.40 -2.38 9.38
N ASP A 96 -8.59 -3.43 10.18
CA ASP A 96 -7.75 -3.73 11.34
C ASP A 96 -6.27 -3.90 10.93
N ALA A 97 -6.01 -4.60 9.82
CA ALA A 97 -4.67 -4.75 9.28
C ALA A 97 -4.06 -3.43 8.78
N VAL A 98 -4.87 -2.53 8.20
CA VAL A 98 -4.41 -1.19 7.81
C VAL A 98 -4.08 -0.35 9.04
N VAL A 99 -4.94 -0.33 10.05
CA VAL A 99 -4.73 0.39 11.32
C VAL A 99 -3.44 -0.08 11.99
N ALA A 100 -3.25 -1.41 12.13
CA ALA A 100 -2.03 -1.98 12.70
C ALA A 100 -0.77 -1.65 11.89
N ALA A 101 -0.90 -1.55 10.56
CA ALA A 101 0.22 -1.18 9.71
C ALA A 101 0.61 0.30 9.84
N LEU A 102 -0.34 1.20 10.09
CA LEU A 102 -0.12 2.64 10.25
C LEU A 102 0.37 3.00 11.66
N HIS A 103 -0.20 2.38 12.69
CA HIS A 103 0.02 2.68 14.11
C HIS A 103 0.61 1.46 14.85
N PRO A 104 1.92 1.17 14.68
CA PRO A 104 2.58 0.01 15.30
C PRO A 104 2.82 0.17 16.81
#